data_AF-A0A9D1GDR2-F1
#
_entry.id   AF-A0A9D1GDR2-F1
#
_cell.length_a   1.000
_cell.length_b   1.000
_cell.length_c   1.000
_cell.angle_alpha   90.00
_cell.angle_beta   90.00
_cell.angle_gamma   90.00
#
_symmetry.space_group_name_H-M   'P 1'
#
loop_
_entity.id
_entity.type
_entity.pdbx_description
1 polymer ?
#
loop_
_entity_poly.entity_id
_entity_poly.type
_entity_poly.pdbx_seq_one_letter_code
_entity_poly.pdbx_strand_id
1 'polypeptide(L)'
;MENVRRVGMLFIALITLLIVASLIFIVNINLKDESKGTFNEDSNTLTSEEITSLMSLVNIYDNYIITFDGTKDINRLTDKEKINFIDRLPITEKNKLGLDFNTGVSLDKVRDTLKKYFGPNTSFNPVNSTCFLDDGDYLIYDSYTNMYKADNEYHAHSAFTSLLIENYYVEGKRTVDGDKLIYSITLKKAFAYQNTSAYYGSYTDLVNNKNLVVDLYDEDNLYETNDINELIEPYKDELTSYTYIFETSDSINNSYLIELANLNSMSEF
;
A
#
# COMPACT_ATOMS: atom_id res chain seq x y z
N MET A 1 16.63 31.89 61.84
CA MET A 1 16.97 31.27 60.54
C MET A 1 16.09 30.06 60.19
N GLU A 2 15.60 29.28 61.16
CA GLU A 2 14.81 28.08 60.91
C GLU A 2 13.43 28.35 60.27
N ASN A 3 12.74 29.43 60.71
CA ASN A 3 11.44 29.82 60.13
C ASN A 3 11.55 30.29 58.68
N VAL A 4 12.66 30.94 58.28
CA VAL A 4 12.90 31.36 56.89
C VAL A 4 13.15 30.15 55.98
N ARG A 5 13.84 29.12 56.48
CA ARG A 5 14.00 27.85 55.77
C ARG A 5 12.68 27.08 55.63
N ARG A 6 11.83 27.07 56.67
CA ARG A 6 10.50 26.44 56.61
C ARG A 6 9.55 27.17 55.66
N VAL A 7 9.54 28.49 55.68
CA VAL A 7 8.77 29.31 54.73
C VAL A 7 9.29 29.13 53.30
N GLY A 8 10.62 29.09 53.11
CA GLY A 8 11.23 28.80 51.81
C GLY A 8 10.88 27.41 51.27
N MET A 9 10.89 26.38 52.13
CA MET A 9 10.47 25.02 51.76
C MET A 9 8.98 24.95 51.42
N LEU A 10 8.12 25.66 52.16
CA LEU A 10 6.69 25.78 51.84
C LEU A 10 6.47 26.47 50.49
N PHE A 11 7.27 27.50 50.18
CA PHE A 11 7.19 28.21 48.90
C PHE A 11 7.64 27.33 47.73
N ILE A 12 8.73 26.57 47.91
CA ILE A 12 9.19 25.60 46.91
C ILE A 12 8.16 24.49 46.71
N ALA A 13 7.58 23.95 47.79
CA ALA A 13 6.53 22.95 47.70
C ALA A 13 5.30 23.48 46.96
N LEU A 14 4.88 24.72 47.22
CA LEU A 14 3.77 25.38 46.55
C LEU A 14 4.05 25.56 45.04
N ILE A 15 5.24 26.03 44.68
CA ILE A 15 5.66 26.19 43.29
C ILE A 15 5.70 24.83 42.57
N THR A 16 6.23 23.80 43.22
CA THR A 16 6.28 22.45 42.66
C THR A 16 4.89 21.89 42.43
N LEU A 17 3.96 22.13 43.37
CA LEU A 17 2.58 21.68 43.27
C LEU A 17 1.80 22.42 42.16
N LEU A 18 2.07 23.72 41.98
CA LEU A 18 1.56 24.50 40.85
C LEU A 18 2.10 23.97 39.52
N ILE A 19 3.39 23.66 39.42
CA ILE A 19 3.99 23.10 38.20
C ILE A 19 3.39 21.72 37.87
N VAL A 20 3.24 20.84 38.87
CA VAL A 20 2.62 19.51 38.69
C VAL A 20 1.15 19.65 38.28
N ALA A 21 0.39 20.55 38.90
CA ALA A 21 -1.00 20.82 38.50
C ALA A 21 -1.08 21.40 37.07
N SER A 22 -0.14 22.27 36.69
CA SER A 22 -0.03 22.83 35.35
C SER A 22 0.31 21.77 34.31
N LEU A 23 1.23 20.85 34.62
CA LEU A 23 1.58 19.72 33.77
C LEU A 23 0.41 18.75 33.63
N ILE A 24 -0.31 18.42 34.72
CA ILE A 24 -1.53 17.60 34.65
C ILE A 24 -2.60 18.30 33.82
N PHE A 25 -2.72 19.63 33.92
CA PHE A 25 -3.67 20.40 33.12
C PHE A 25 -3.29 20.46 31.64
N ILE A 26 -2.00 20.66 31.31
CA ILE A 26 -1.49 20.61 29.92
C ILE A 26 -1.60 19.19 29.34
N VAL A 27 -1.29 18.16 30.13
CA VAL A 27 -1.46 16.76 29.73
C VAL A 27 -2.94 16.43 29.57
N ASN A 28 -3.85 16.92 30.43
CA ASN A 28 -5.29 16.76 30.24
C ASN A 28 -5.85 17.60 29.09
N ILE A 29 -5.25 18.73 28.72
CA ILE A 29 -5.61 19.47 27.51
C ILE A 29 -5.10 18.71 26.29
N ASN A 30 -3.84 18.25 26.26
CA ASN A 30 -3.34 17.43 25.17
C ASN A 30 -4.05 16.06 25.06
N LEU A 31 -4.55 15.50 26.17
CA LEU A 31 -5.39 14.29 26.18
C LEU A 31 -6.89 14.58 25.99
N LYS A 32 -7.33 15.84 26.05
CA LYS A 32 -8.70 16.26 25.68
C LYS A 32 -8.77 16.86 24.26
N ASP A 33 -7.64 17.32 23.73
CA ASP A 33 -7.40 17.73 22.34
C ASP A 33 -6.86 16.56 21.50
N GLU A 34 -6.37 15.48 22.11
CA GLU A 34 -6.77 14.14 21.69
C GLU A 34 -8.22 13.92 22.13
N SER A 35 -9.12 14.72 21.59
CA SER A 35 -10.50 14.31 21.56
C SER A 35 -10.48 12.92 20.95
N LYS A 36 -10.98 11.93 21.69
CA LYS A 36 -11.79 10.91 21.04
C LYS A 36 -12.69 11.69 20.12
N GLY A 37 -12.32 11.73 18.84
CA GLY A 37 -13.20 12.25 17.82
C GLY A 37 -14.45 11.44 18.01
N THR A 38 -15.46 12.05 18.60
CA THR A 38 -16.83 11.68 18.31
C THR A 38 -16.86 11.72 16.79
N PHE A 39 -16.82 10.54 16.18
CA PHE A 39 -17.03 10.36 14.76
C PHE A 39 -18.34 11.07 14.47
N ASN A 40 -18.25 12.29 13.95
CA ASN A 40 -19.39 12.96 13.39
C ASN A 40 -19.83 12.08 12.22
N GLU A 41 -20.98 11.41 12.38
CA GLU A 41 -21.99 11.25 11.33
C GLU A 41 -21.99 12.53 10.45
N ASP A 42 -21.97 12.54 9.11
CA ASP A 42 -22.20 11.51 8.11
C ASP A 42 -21.54 11.97 6.81
N SER A 43 -20.31 11.55 6.56
CA SER A 43 -19.86 11.39 5.18
C SER A 43 -19.21 10.03 5.11
N ASN A 44 -19.98 9.06 4.63
CA ASN A 44 -19.42 7.79 4.18
C ASN A 44 -18.50 7.99 2.97
N THR A 45 -18.48 9.18 2.35
CA THR A 45 -17.57 9.52 1.24
C THR A 45 -16.18 9.90 1.76
N LEU A 46 -15.16 9.48 1.03
CA LEU A 46 -13.76 9.82 1.31
C LEU A 46 -13.46 11.30 1.10
N THR A 47 -12.57 11.84 1.94
CA THR A 47 -11.93 13.13 1.70
C THR A 47 -10.82 13.03 0.64
N SER A 48 -10.38 14.15 0.07
CA SER A 48 -9.29 14.17 -0.92
C SER A 48 -7.97 13.64 -0.37
N GLU A 49 -7.67 13.87 0.91
CA GLU A 49 -6.50 13.32 1.57
C GLU A 49 -6.59 11.80 1.69
N GLU A 50 -7.75 11.28 2.07
CA GLU A 50 -7.99 9.83 2.16
C GLU A 50 -7.88 9.17 0.77
N ILE A 51 -8.46 9.78 -0.27
CA ILE A 51 -8.30 9.30 -1.65
C ILE A 51 -6.83 9.24 -2.05
N THR A 52 -6.06 10.30 -1.76
CA THR A 52 -4.62 10.36 -2.09
C THR A 52 -3.84 9.26 -1.37
N SER A 53 -4.09 9.06 -0.07
CA SER A 53 -3.46 7.99 0.71
C SER A 53 -3.82 6.60 0.18
N LEU A 54 -5.09 6.35 -0.13
CA LEU A 54 -5.53 5.05 -0.67
C LEU A 54 -4.97 4.79 -2.07
N MET A 55 -4.89 5.81 -2.93
CA MET A 55 -4.24 5.70 -4.25
C MET A 55 -2.76 5.32 -4.11
N SER A 56 -2.05 5.91 -3.14
CA SER A 56 -0.66 5.52 -2.86
C SER A 56 -0.55 4.06 -2.40
N LEU A 57 -1.51 3.56 -1.61
CA LEU A 57 -1.55 2.16 -1.21
C LEU A 57 -1.86 1.25 -2.40
N VAL A 58 -2.88 1.58 -3.20
CA VAL A 58 -3.24 0.84 -4.42
C VAL A 58 -2.03 0.65 -5.33
N ASN A 59 -1.26 1.71 -5.59
CA ASN A 59 -0.07 1.63 -6.43
C ASN A 59 0.98 0.63 -5.91
N ILE A 60 1.08 0.44 -4.58
CA ILE A 60 1.98 -0.58 -4.00
C ILE A 60 1.46 -1.99 -4.33
N TYR A 61 0.15 -2.23 -4.20
CA TYR A 61 -0.43 -3.55 -4.47
C TYR A 61 -0.51 -3.86 -5.97
N ASP A 62 -0.77 -2.86 -6.82
CA ASP A 62 -0.86 -3.00 -8.27
C ASP A 62 0.42 -3.55 -8.89
N ASN A 63 1.59 -3.17 -8.36
CA ASN A 63 2.89 -3.67 -8.83
C ASN A 63 3.08 -5.20 -8.67
N TYR A 64 2.18 -5.87 -7.94
CA TYR A 64 2.36 -7.29 -7.61
C TYR A 64 1.09 -8.14 -7.65
N ILE A 65 -0.01 -7.64 -7.10
CA ILE A 65 -1.24 -8.40 -6.87
C ILE A 65 -2.15 -8.32 -8.06
N ILE A 66 -2.14 -7.20 -8.79
CA ILE A 66 -2.98 -7.05 -9.96
C ILE A 66 -2.29 -7.69 -11.18
N THR A 67 -2.86 -8.80 -11.62
CA THR A 67 -2.64 -9.41 -12.93
C THR A 67 -3.79 -9.00 -13.87
N PHE A 68 -3.72 -9.34 -15.16
CA PHE A 68 -4.74 -8.95 -16.15
C PHE A 68 -6.17 -9.36 -15.82
N ASP A 69 -6.36 -10.35 -14.96
CA ASP A 69 -7.66 -10.82 -14.50
C ASP A 69 -8.07 -10.20 -13.14
N GLY A 70 -7.12 -9.66 -12.38
CA GLY A 70 -7.31 -9.06 -11.05
C GLY A 70 -8.10 -9.95 -10.07
N THR A 71 -8.00 -11.27 -10.22
CA THR A 71 -8.79 -12.25 -9.46
C THR A 71 -8.06 -12.79 -8.24
N LYS A 72 -6.85 -12.30 -7.96
CA LYS A 72 -5.99 -12.90 -6.96
C LYS A 72 -6.52 -12.64 -5.55
N ASP A 73 -7.04 -13.69 -4.93
CA ASP A 73 -7.42 -13.67 -3.53
C ASP A 73 -6.18 -13.50 -2.66
N ILE A 74 -6.10 -12.34 -2.01
CA ILE A 74 -4.95 -11.94 -1.18
C ILE A 74 -4.76 -12.89 0.01
N ASN A 75 -5.84 -13.50 0.50
CA ASN A 75 -5.81 -14.41 1.63
C ASN A 75 -5.25 -15.78 1.24
N ARG A 76 -5.08 -16.01 -0.07
CA ARG A 76 -4.56 -17.25 -0.65
C ARG A 76 -3.16 -17.10 -1.24
N LEU A 77 -2.50 -15.94 -1.02
CA LEU A 77 -1.10 -15.76 -1.39
C LEU A 77 -0.23 -16.81 -0.70
N THR A 78 0.55 -17.52 -1.50
CA THR A 78 1.59 -18.42 -1.03
C THR A 78 2.71 -17.64 -0.36
N ASP A 79 3.51 -18.28 0.50
CA ASP A 79 4.67 -17.64 1.12
C ASP A 79 5.67 -17.13 0.07
N LYS A 80 5.77 -17.85 -1.05
CA LYS A 80 6.59 -17.43 -2.19
C LYS A 80 6.09 -16.12 -2.80
N GLU A 81 4.78 -15.95 -2.90
CA GLU A 81 4.20 -14.71 -3.42
C GLU A 81 4.34 -13.56 -2.44
N LYS A 82 4.22 -13.82 -1.13
CA LYS A 82 4.45 -12.81 -0.09
C LYS A 82 5.88 -12.27 -0.09
N ILE A 83 6.91 -13.12 -0.25
CA ILE A 83 8.29 -12.62 -0.31
C ILE A 83 8.57 -11.87 -1.61
N ASN A 84 7.97 -12.29 -2.73
CA ASN A 84 8.05 -11.57 -4.01
C ASN A 84 7.37 -10.19 -3.93
N PHE A 85 6.27 -10.05 -3.17
CA PHE A 85 5.65 -8.75 -2.90
C PHE A 85 6.63 -7.79 -2.22
N ILE A 86 7.34 -8.26 -1.18
CA ILE A 86 8.34 -7.44 -0.46
C ILE A 86 9.47 -7.02 -1.39
N ASP A 87 9.95 -7.95 -2.21
CA ASP A 87 10.98 -7.67 -3.20
C ASP A 87 10.53 -6.63 -4.25
N ARG A 88 9.24 -6.57 -4.56
CA ARG A 88 8.69 -5.59 -5.52
C ARG A 88 8.22 -4.28 -4.92
N LEU A 89 8.42 -4.07 -3.61
CA LEU A 89 8.15 -2.78 -3.00
C LEU A 89 9.01 -1.69 -3.67
N PRO A 90 8.45 -0.50 -3.95
CA PRO A 90 9.24 0.62 -4.46
C PRO A 90 10.46 0.90 -3.59
N ILE A 91 11.59 1.27 -4.20
CA ILE A 91 12.84 1.54 -3.45
C ILE A 91 12.65 2.58 -2.33
N THR A 92 11.79 3.57 -2.54
CA THR A 92 11.44 4.57 -1.53
C THR A 92 10.75 3.95 -0.32
N GLU A 93 9.91 2.95 -0.52
CA GLU A 93 9.22 2.24 0.54
C GLU A 93 10.13 1.23 1.24
N LYS A 94 10.97 0.49 0.48
CA LYS A 94 12.04 -0.35 1.03
C LYS A 94 12.94 0.46 1.98
N ASN A 95 13.36 1.66 1.57
CA ASN A 95 14.19 2.55 2.37
C ASN A 95 13.50 3.01 3.67
N LYS A 96 12.23 3.44 3.61
CA LYS A 96 11.47 3.83 4.82
C LYS A 96 11.33 2.67 5.80
N LEU A 97 11.18 1.45 5.28
CA LEU A 97 11.06 0.25 6.08
C LEU A 97 12.42 -0.28 6.55
N GLY A 98 13.54 0.22 6.04
CA GLY A 98 14.87 -0.31 6.35
C GLY A 98 15.10 -1.72 5.79
N LEU A 99 14.59 -1.99 4.58
CA LEU A 99 14.75 -3.24 3.86
C LEU A 99 15.93 -3.14 2.89
N ASP A 100 17.13 -3.42 3.40
CA ASP A 100 18.34 -3.52 2.58
C ASP A 100 18.78 -4.98 2.47
N PHE A 101 18.36 -5.64 1.39
CA PHE A 101 18.68 -7.05 1.14
C PHE A 101 20.14 -7.29 0.72
N ASN A 102 20.89 -6.25 0.36
CA ASN A 102 22.32 -6.38 0.07
C ASN A 102 23.13 -6.59 1.36
N THR A 103 22.77 -5.89 2.43
CA THR A 103 23.38 -6.08 3.76
C THR A 103 22.70 -7.17 4.58
N GLY A 104 21.42 -7.42 4.27
CA GLY A 104 20.62 -8.54 4.76
C GLY A 104 19.49 -8.08 5.69
N VAL A 105 18.35 -8.75 5.58
CA VAL A 105 17.12 -8.42 6.32
C VAL A 105 16.70 -9.60 7.18
N SER A 106 16.40 -9.37 8.46
CA SER A 106 15.97 -10.46 9.35
C SER A 106 14.59 -11.00 8.97
N LEU A 107 14.35 -12.29 9.25
CA LEU A 107 13.05 -12.93 9.05
C LEU A 107 11.92 -12.22 9.81
N ASP A 108 12.19 -11.71 11.01
CA ASP A 108 11.20 -10.97 11.79
C ASP A 108 10.83 -9.65 11.13
N LYS A 109 11.82 -8.95 10.54
CA LYS A 109 11.55 -7.74 9.77
C LYS A 109 10.70 -8.01 8.53
N VAL A 110 10.95 -9.12 7.84
CA VAL A 110 10.11 -9.59 6.73
C VAL A 110 8.67 -9.84 7.21
N ARG A 111 8.48 -10.57 8.31
CA ARG A 111 7.16 -10.84 8.88
C ARG A 111 6.42 -9.57 9.29
N ASP A 112 7.10 -8.63 9.91
CA ASP A 112 6.51 -7.35 10.32
C ASP A 112 6.09 -6.51 9.10
N THR A 113 6.92 -6.49 8.06
CA THR A 113 6.54 -5.87 6.78
C THR A 113 5.32 -6.56 6.16
N LEU A 114 5.25 -7.90 6.15
CA LEU A 114 4.06 -8.59 5.64
C LEU A 114 2.80 -8.26 6.44
N LYS A 115 2.90 -8.18 7.76
CA LYS A 115 1.77 -7.78 8.62
C LYS A 115 1.31 -6.34 8.35
N LYS A 116 2.22 -5.44 7.98
CA LYS A 116 1.88 -4.06 7.58
C LYS A 116 0.96 -4.04 6.36
N TYR A 117 1.17 -4.91 5.38
CA TYR A 117 0.45 -4.88 4.10
C TYR A 117 -0.68 -5.90 3.98
N PHE A 118 -0.63 -7.00 4.72
CA PHE A 118 -1.60 -8.09 4.67
C PHE A 118 -2.34 -8.31 6.00
N GLY A 119 -2.04 -7.50 7.01
CA GLY A 119 -2.71 -7.52 8.31
C GLY A 119 -2.03 -8.38 9.37
N PRO A 120 -2.39 -8.18 10.66
CA PRO A 120 -1.67 -8.73 11.82
C PRO A 120 -1.69 -10.26 11.89
N ASN A 121 -2.69 -10.89 11.28
CA ASN A 121 -2.85 -12.35 11.26
C ASN A 121 -2.07 -13.03 10.14
N THR A 122 -1.31 -12.27 9.34
CA THR A 122 -0.51 -12.83 8.25
C THR A 122 0.54 -13.79 8.78
N SER A 123 0.44 -15.04 8.32
CA SER A 123 1.46 -16.06 8.54
C SER A 123 2.46 -16.08 7.38
N PHE A 124 3.70 -16.47 7.67
CA PHE A 124 4.75 -16.61 6.69
C PHE A 124 5.78 -17.65 7.12
N ASN A 125 5.96 -18.67 6.29
CA ASN A 125 7.07 -19.60 6.39
C ASN A 125 8.20 -19.16 5.44
N PRO A 126 9.45 -19.14 5.91
CA PRO A 126 10.55 -18.68 5.08
C PRO A 126 10.75 -19.63 3.89
N VAL A 127 10.75 -19.03 2.70
CA VAL A 127 11.06 -19.66 1.42
C VAL A 127 11.91 -18.69 0.60
N ASN A 128 12.72 -19.19 -0.32
CA ASN A 128 13.41 -18.33 -1.28
C ASN A 128 12.38 -17.65 -2.19
N SER A 129 12.68 -16.42 -2.62
CA SER A 129 11.88 -15.76 -3.66
C SER A 129 12.04 -16.51 -4.99
N THR A 130 11.31 -16.08 -6.02
CA THR A 130 11.62 -16.49 -7.39
C THR A 130 12.16 -15.33 -8.17
N CYS A 131 13.04 -15.64 -9.12
CA CYS A 131 13.21 -14.81 -10.30
C CYS A 131 11.87 -14.74 -11.04
N PHE A 132 11.11 -13.68 -10.77
CA PHE A 132 9.86 -13.39 -11.45
C PHE A 132 10.20 -12.40 -12.55
N LEU A 133 10.30 -12.87 -13.79
CA LEU A 133 10.45 -12.08 -15.02
C LEU A 133 10.99 -10.65 -14.77
N ASP A 134 12.31 -10.60 -14.55
CA ASP A 134 13.21 -9.47 -14.82
C ASP A 134 13.12 -8.12 -14.07
N ASP A 135 12.92 -8.08 -12.75
CA ASP A 135 13.44 -6.92 -11.96
C ASP A 135 13.51 -7.13 -10.43
N GLY A 136 13.45 -8.38 -9.98
CA GLY A 136 13.47 -8.72 -8.55
C GLY A 136 14.78 -9.35 -8.12
N ASP A 137 15.31 -8.97 -6.96
CA ASP A 137 16.46 -9.65 -6.39
C ASP A 137 16.06 -11.10 -6.07
N TYR A 138 16.89 -12.08 -6.41
CA TYR A 138 16.67 -13.43 -5.94
C TYR A 138 16.99 -13.48 -4.44
N LEU A 139 15.97 -13.36 -3.60
CA LEU A 139 16.09 -13.33 -2.14
C LEU A 139 16.22 -14.74 -1.60
N ILE A 140 17.39 -15.04 -1.05
CA ILE A 140 17.71 -16.33 -0.42
C ILE A 140 17.55 -16.20 1.08
N TYR A 141 16.83 -17.14 1.69
CA TYR A 141 16.77 -17.27 3.14
C TYR A 141 17.89 -18.18 3.67
N ASP A 142 18.64 -17.68 4.63
CA ASP A 142 19.62 -18.44 5.39
C ASP A 142 19.06 -18.79 6.78
N SER A 143 18.81 -20.09 7.00
CA SER A 143 18.30 -20.62 8.26
C SER A 143 19.30 -20.54 9.43
N TYR A 144 20.60 -20.43 9.17
CA TYR A 144 21.61 -20.31 10.22
C TYR A 144 21.63 -18.91 10.83
N THR A 145 21.48 -17.89 9.97
CA THR A 145 21.47 -16.48 10.38
C THR A 145 20.07 -15.91 10.60
N ASN A 146 19.02 -16.62 10.16
CA ASN A 146 17.63 -16.14 10.11
C ASN A 146 17.47 -14.86 9.30
N MET A 147 18.18 -14.75 8.18
CA MET A 147 18.20 -13.55 7.34
C MET A 147 17.91 -13.89 5.87
N TYR A 148 17.30 -12.93 5.19
CA TYR A 148 17.22 -12.88 3.74
C TYR A 148 18.35 -12.02 3.18
N LYS A 149 18.93 -12.44 2.05
CA LYS A 149 19.88 -11.66 1.27
C LYS A 149 19.56 -11.74 -0.22
N ALA A 150 19.84 -10.67 -0.95
CA ALA A 150 19.85 -10.69 -2.39
C ALA A 150 21.01 -11.55 -2.89
N ASP A 151 20.71 -12.50 -3.78
CA ASP A 151 21.72 -13.22 -4.54
C ASP A 151 22.09 -12.41 -5.79
N ASN A 152 23.21 -11.72 -5.69
CA ASN A 152 23.73 -10.87 -6.75
C ASN A 152 24.51 -11.65 -7.82
N GLU A 153 24.73 -12.96 -7.64
CA GLU A 153 25.39 -13.83 -8.62
C GLU A 153 24.41 -14.36 -9.67
N TYR A 154 23.11 -14.38 -9.36
CA TYR A 154 22.05 -14.77 -10.29
C TYR A 154 21.64 -13.59 -11.19
N HIS A 155 22.14 -13.55 -12.43
CA HIS A 155 21.71 -12.57 -13.43
C HIS A 155 20.41 -13.05 -14.11
N ALA A 156 19.29 -12.38 -13.83
CA ALA A 156 18.06 -12.54 -14.62
C ALA A 156 18.21 -11.85 -15.99
N HIS A 157 17.71 -12.51 -17.04
CA HIS A 157 17.81 -12.10 -18.44
C HIS A 157 16.45 -11.66 -18.98
N SER A 158 16.47 -10.44 -19.55
CA SER A 158 15.55 -9.76 -20.48
C SER A 158 14.95 -8.48 -19.89
N ALA A 159 14.63 -7.52 -20.76
CA ALA A 159 14.32 -6.17 -20.34
C ALA A 159 12.94 -6.10 -19.70
N PHE A 160 12.87 -5.59 -18.46
CA PHE A 160 11.62 -5.18 -17.84
C PHE A 160 10.79 -4.37 -18.82
N THR A 161 9.64 -4.93 -19.17
CA THR A 161 8.56 -4.16 -19.76
C THR A 161 7.65 -3.80 -18.60
N SER A 162 7.79 -2.58 -18.07
CA SER A 162 6.91 -2.12 -16.99
C SER A 162 5.46 -2.22 -17.45
N LEU A 163 4.64 -2.90 -16.65
CA LEU A 163 3.19 -2.78 -16.77
C LEU A 163 2.85 -1.43 -16.16
N LEU A 164 2.57 -0.44 -17.00
CA LEU A 164 2.01 0.82 -16.55
C LEU A 164 0.53 0.61 -16.27
N ILE A 165 0.12 1.03 -15.08
CA ILE A 165 -1.27 0.91 -14.61
C ILE A 165 -1.76 2.32 -14.34
N GLU A 166 -2.70 2.78 -15.15
CA GLU A 166 -3.38 4.05 -14.96
C GLU A 166 -4.65 3.83 -14.15
N ASN A 167 -4.81 4.63 -13.08
CA ASN A 167 -5.85 4.48 -12.09
C ASN A 167 -6.81 5.67 -12.12
N TYR A 168 -8.07 5.43 -12.51
CA TYR A 168 -9.13 6.43 -12.55
C TYR A 168 -10.09 6.24 -11.37
N TYR A 169 -10.13 7.22 -10.46
CA TYR A 169 -11.02 7.19 -9.31
C TYR A 169 -12.51 7.26 -9.71
N VAL A 170 -13.31 6.34 -9.17
CA VAL A 170 -14.78 6.30 -9.38
C VAL A 170 -15.50 6.74 -8.12
N GLU A 171 -15.32 5.98 -7.04
CA GLU A 171 -15.94 6.23 -5.76
C GLU A 171 -15.11 5.60 -4.65
N GLY A 172 -15.41 5.95 -3.41
CA GLY A 172 -14.85 5.29 -2.26
C GLY A 172 -15.64 5.63 -1.01
N LYS A 173 -15.57 4.72 -0.05
CA LYS A 173 -16.32 4.86 1.19
C LYS A 173 -15.46 4.58 2.42
N ARG A 174 -15.76 5.29 3.50
CA ARG A 174 -15.25 4.99 4.83
C ARG A 174 -16.40 4.51 5.69
N THR A 175 -16.19 3.41 6.40
CA THR A 175 -17.12 2.86 7.38
C THR A 175 -16.38 2.51 8.66
N VAL A 176 -17.11 2.50 9.76
CA VAL A 176 -16.60 2.09 11.07
C VAL A 176 -17.19 0.71 11.37
N ASP A 177 -16.33 -0.27 11.66
CA ASP A 177 -16.73 -1.61 12.11
C ASP A 177 -16.07 -1.91 13.45
N GLY A 178 -16.84 -1.78 14.53
CA GLY A 178 -16.32 -1.91 15.89
C GLY A 178 -15.25 -0.87 16.21
N ASP A 179 -14.03 -1.34 16.50
CA ASP A 179 -12.84 -0.53 16.77
C ASP A 179 -11.97 -0.28 15.53
N LYS A 180 -12.46 -0.67 14.35
CA LYS A 180 -11.73 -0.58 13.09
C LYS A 180 -12.38 0.38 12.10
N LEU A 181 -11.55 0.91 11.21
CA LEU A 181 -11.97 1.64 10.02
C LEU A 181 -11.81 0.75 8.80
N ILE A 182 -12.88 0.68 8.01
CA ILE A 182 -12.90 0.00 6.72
C ILE A 182 -13.04 1.05 5.63
N TYR A 183 -12.06 1.06 4.73
CA TYR A 183 -12.01 1.92 3.57
C TYR A 183 -12.24 1.11 2.30
N SER A 184 -13.16 1.53 1.44
CA SER A 184 -13.26 1.03 0.08
C SER A 184 -12.87 2.11 -0.91
N ILE A 185 -12.14 1.73 -1.97
CA ILE A 185 -11.86 2.60 -3.11
C ILE A 185 -12.07 1.81 -4.40
N THR A 186 -12.91 2.35 -5.28
CA THR A 186 -13.25 1.78 -6.58
C THR A 186 -12.55 2.58 -7.66
N LEU A 187 -11.75 1.89 -8.47
CA LEU A 187 -10.94 2.46 -9.53
C LEU A 187 -11.23 1.76 -10.85
N LYS A 188 -11.28 2.53 -11.93
CA LYS A 188 -11.17 2.01 -13.29
C LYS A 188 -9.70 1.96 -13.67
N LYS A 189 -9.26 0.86 -14.28
CA LYS A 189 -7.85 0.64 -14.58
C LYS A 189 -7.60 0.43 -16.06
N ALA A 190 -6.52 1.02 -16.53
CA ALA A 190 -5.95 0.76 -17.85
C ALA A 190 -4.53 0.21 -17.71
N PHE A 191 -4.17 -0.74 -18.57
CA PHE A 191 -2.91 -1.49 -18.52
C PHE A 191 -2.14 -1.29 -19.82
N ALA A 192 -0.86 -0.90 -19.73
CA ALA A 192 0.01 -0.75 -20.89
C ALA A 192 1.33 -1.51 -20.70
N TYR A 193 1.77 -2.25 -21.72
CA TYR A 193 3.08 -2.89 -21.76
C TYR A 193 4.06 -2.04 -22.58
N GLN A 194 5.16 -1.61 -21.97
CA GLN A 194 6.31 -1.02 -22.66
C GLN A 194 7.22 -2.05 -23.36
N ASN A 195 6.84 -2.62 -24.50
CA ASN A 195 7.73 -3.56 -25.20
C ASN A 195 8.96 -2.82 -25.80
N THR A 196 10.17 -3.35 -25.56
CA THR A 196 11.47 -2.75 -25.93
C THR A 196 11.78 -2.69 -27.44
N SER A 197 10.83 -3.08 -28.29
CA SER A 197 10.92 -2.95 -29.75
C SER A 197 9.63 -2.49 -30.42
N ALA A 198 8.56 -2.25 -29.64
CA ALA A 198 7.32 -1.68 -30.11
C ALA A 198 6.43 -1.33 -28.90
N TYR A 199 5.93 -0.10 -28.83
CA TYR A 199 5.03 0.33 -27.77
C TYR A 199 3.64 -0.31 -27.99
N TYR A 200 3.29 -1.38 -27.26
CA TYR A 200 1.94 -1.99 -27.35
C TYR A 200 1.29 -2.16 -25.98
N GLY A 201 0.17 -1.46 -25.76
CA GLY A 201 -0.88 -1.92 -24.86
C GLY A 201 -2.02 -2.52 -25.68
N SER A 202 -2.28 -3.82 -25.58
CA SER A 202 -3.65 -4.29 -25.81
C SER A 202 -4.41 -4.05 -24.51
N TYR A 203 -5.22 -2.98 -24.44
CA TYR A 203 -6.13 -2.82 -23.32
C TYR A 203 -7.13 -3.98 -23.37
N THR A 204 -6.87 -4.97 -22.54
CA THR A 204 -7.65 -6.19 -22.44
C THR A 204 -8.43 -6.11 -21.16
N ASP A 205 -9.69 -5.67 -21.26
CA ASP A 205 -10.70 -6.09 -20.29
C ASP A 205 -10.88 -7.61 -20.52
N LEU A 206 -10.09 -8.40 -19.80
CA LEU A 206 -10.10 -9.85 -19.89
C LEU A 206 -11.41 -10.46 -19.34
N VAL A 207 -12.29 -9.64 -18.75
CA VAL A 207 -13.59 -10.07 -18.21
C VAL A 207 -14.73 -9.81 -19.19
N ASN A 208 -14.68 -8.76 -20.02
CA ASN A 208 -15.82 -8.38 -20.86
C ASN A 208 -15.79 -8.86 -22.31
N ASN A 209 -14.68 -9.40 -22.82
CA ASN A 209 -14.60 -9.83 -24.23
C ASN A 209 -15.07 -8.74 -25.22
N LYS A 210 -15.06 -7.47 -24.80
CA LYS A 210 -15.57 -6.32 -25.52
C LYS A 210 -14.43 -5.35 -25.73
N ASN A 211 -14.02 -5.33 -26.98
CA ASN A 211 -13.17 -4.38 -27.68
C ASN A 211 -13.04 -3.03 -26.97
N LEU A 212 -11.91 -2.84 -26.31
CA LEU A 212 -11.21 -1.58 -26.49
C LEU A 212 -9.73 -1.80 -26.71
N VAL A 213 -9.37 -2.53 -27.75
CA VAL A 213 -7.99 -2.52 -28.23
C VAL A 213 -7.78 -1.19 -28.94
N VAL A 214 -7.31 -0.16 -28.22
CA VAL A 214 -6.67 0.98 -28.86
C VAL A 214 -5.32 0.47 -29.34
N ASP A 215 -5.29 -0.02 -30.58
CA ASP A 215 -4.08 -0.51 -31.23
C ASP A 215 -3.21 0.69 -31.60
N LEU A 216 -2.22 1.00 -30.76
CA LEU A 216 -1.24 2.08 -31.00
C LEU A 216 -0.13 1.61 -31.95
N TYR A 217 -0.49 0.87 -33.00
CA TYR A 217 0.47 0.43 -34.02
C TYR A 217 0.78 1.60 -34.95
N ASP A 218 1.83 2.33 -34.64
CA ASP A 218 2.50 3.20 -35.58
C ASP A 218 4.01 3.01 -35.42
N GLU A 219 4.62 2.26 -36.34
CA GLU A 219 6.06 1.96 -36.36
C GLU A 219 6.94 3.23 -36.37
N ASP A 220 6.35 4.38 -36.69
CA ASP A 220 7.05 5.66 -36.83
C ASP A 220 6.82 6.62 -35.65
N ASN A 221 5.98 6.29 -34.66
CA ASN A 221 5.67 7.18 -33.53
C ASN A 221 6.07 6.61 -32.17
N LEU A 222 6.94 7.35 -31.48
CA LEU A 222 7.22 7.16 -30.06
C LEU A 222 6.16 7.91 -29.26
N TYR A 223 5.18 7.21 -28.70
CA TYR A 223 4.19 7.80 -27.81
C TYR A 223 4.80 8.03 -26.41
N GLU A 224 4.66 9.25 -25.88
CA GLU A 224 4.95 9.54 -24.48
C GLU A 224 3.78 9.10 -23.58
N THR A 225 4.00 8.97 -22.26
CA THR A 225 2.95 8.64 -21.29
C THR A 225 1.74 9.57 -21.38
N ASN A 226 1.96 10.86 -21.67
CA ASN A 226 0.87 11.81 -21.84
C ASN A 226 0.00 11.51 -23.06
N ASP A 227 0.59 11.07 -24.17
CA ASP A 227 -0.14 10.70 -25.38
C ASP A 227 -1.03 9.47 -25.10
N ILE A 228 -0.49 8.50 -24.37
CA ILE A 228 -1.22 7.29 -23.94
C ILE A 228 -2.44 7.67 -23.10
N ASN A 229 -2.28 8.58 -22.13
CA ASN A 229 -3.38 9.04 -21.28
C ASN A 229 -4.47 9.75 -22.08
N GLU A 230 -4.10 10.60 -23.05
CA GLU A 230 -5.08 11.26 -23.94
C GLU A 230 -5.85 10.25 -24.81
N LEU A 231 -5.22 9.14 -25.19
CA LEU A 231 -5.84 8.08 -25.99
C LEU A 231 -6.80 7.20 -25.18
N ILE A 232 -6.54 7.00 -23.89
CA ILE A 232 -7.40 6.22 -22.98
C ILE A 232 -8.59 7.04 -22.46
N GLU A 233 -8.36 8.32 -22.15
CA GLU A 233 -9.32 9.18 -21.46
C GLU A 233 -10.76 9.13 -22.04
N PRO A 234 -10.98 9.10 -23.37
CA PRO A 234 -12.33 9.00 -23.95
C PRO A 234 -13.08 7.71 -23.58
N TYR A 235 -12.35 6.66 -23.22
CA TYR A 235 -12.87 5.33 -22.95
C TYR A 235 -12.79 4.94 -21.48
N LYS A 236 -12.34 5.85 -20.60
CA LYS A 236 -12.20 5.58 -19.18
C LYS A 236 -13.47 5.00 -18.56
N ASP A 237 -14.64 5.33 -19.10
CA ASP A 237 -15.92 4.84 -18.59
C ASP A 237 -16.23 3.38 -18.94
N GLU A 238 -15.57 2.82 -19.94
CA GLU A 238 -15.72 1.44 -20.38
C GLU A 238 -14.74 0.47 -19.69
N LEU A 239 -13.76 1.02 -18.96
CA LEU A 239 -12.74 0.23 -18.27
C LEU A 239 -13.30 -0.60 -17.10
N THR A 240 -12.64 -1.72 -16.84
CA THR A 240 -12.93 -2.61 -15.70
C THR A 240 -12.77 -1.88 -14.37
N SER A 241 -13.76 -2.07 -13.48
CA SER A 241 -13.73 -1.52 -12.13
C SER A 241 -13.19 -2.51 -11.11
N TYR A 242 -12.23 -2.06 -10.32
CA TYR A 242 -11.59 -2.79 -9.24
C TYR A 242 -11.86 -2.09 -7.92
N THR A 243 -12.36 -2.82 -6.93
CA THR A 243 -12.63 -2.30 -5.59
C THR A 243 -11.62 -2.88 -4.61
N TYR A 244 -10.86 -2.00 -3.96
CA TYR A 244 -9.93 -2.36 -2.90
C TYR A 244 -10.62 -2.08 -1.56
N ILE A 245 -10.56 -3.05 -0.66
CA ILE A 245 -11.05 -2.90 0.70
C ILE A 245 -9.87 -2.98 1.66
N PHE A 246 -9.66 -1.91 2.41
CA PHE A 246 -8.60 -1.76 3.38
C PHE A 246 -9.16 -1.73 4.79
N GLU A 247 -8.40 -2.29 5.73
CA GLU A 247 -8.71 -2.26 7.16
C GLU A 247 -7.56 -1.58 7.92
N THR A 248 -7.92 -0.77 8.93
CA THR A 248 -6.96 -0.18 9.87
C THR A 248 -7.60 0.04 11.24
N SER A 249 -6.80 -0.14 12.30
CA SER A 249 -7.13 0.30 13.67
C SER A 249 -6.55 1.66 14.01
N ASP A 250 -5.69 2.21 13.12
CA ASP A 250 -4.79 3.31 13.44
C ASP A 250 -5.04 4.50 12.49
N SER A 251 -4.27 4.57 11.41
CA SER A 251 -4.33 5.61 10.39
C SER A 251 -4.48 4.98 9.01
N ILE A 252 -5.01 5.75 8.06
CA ILE A 252 -5.23 5.28 6.70
C ILE A 252 -3.92 4.82 6.01
N ASN A 253 -2.78 5.43 6.36
CA ASN A 253 -1.47 5.08 5.81
C ASN A 253 -0.94 3.73 6.32
N ASN A 254 -1.49 3.23 7.43
CA ASN A 254 -1.19 1.91 7.98
C ASN A 254 -2.25 0.86 7.62
N SER A 255 -3.16 1.18 6.71
CA SER A 255 -4.18 0.22 6.31
C SER A 255 -3.58 -0.89 5.47
N TYR A 256 -4.02 -2.11 5.74
CA TYR A 256 -3.68 -3.28 4.94
C TYR A 256 -4.86 -3.67 4.06
N LEU A 257 -4.55 -4.26 2.91
CA LEU A 257 -5.56 -4.77 2.00
C LEU A 257 -6.19 -6.02 2.63
N ILE A 258 -7.51 -6.10 2.66
CA ILE A 258 -8.28 -7.29 3.10
C ILE A 258 -9.04 -7.95 1.96
N GLU A 259 -9.37 -7.19 0.91
CA GLU A 259 -10.07 -7.70 -0.26
C GLU A 259 -9.76 -6.86 -1.52
N LEU A 260 -9.67 -7.55 -2.66
CA LEU A 260 -9.68 -6.96 -3.99
C LEU A 260 -10.80 -7.64 -4.79
N ALA A 261 -11.80 -6.87 -5.19
CA ALA A 261 -12.94 -7.36 -5.94
C ALA A 261 -12.98 -6.75 -7.35
N ASN A 262 -13.18 -7.60 -8.37
CA ASN A 262 -13.45 -7.17 -9.74
C ASN A 262 -14.97 -7.14 -9.97
N LEU A 263 -15.56 -5.96 -10.10
CA LEU A 263 -17.01 -5.78 -10.17
C LEU A 263 -17.63 -6.31 -11.48
N ASN A 264 -16.85 -6.46 -12.56
CA ASN A 264 -17.37 -6.97 -13.82
C ASN A 264 -17.59 -8.50 -13.79
N SER A 265 -16.91 -9.21 -12.89
CA SER A 265 -17.06 -10.66 -12.71
C SER A 265 -18.34 -11.07 -11.97
N MET A 266 -19.03 -10.12 -11.32
CA MET A 266 -20.29 -10.39 -10.60
C MET A 266 -21.54 -10.32 -11.50
N SER A 267 -21.38 -10.19 -12.82
CA SER A 267 -22.50 -10.20 -13.77
C SER A 267 -22.93 -11.60 -14.25
N GLU A 268 -22.27 -12.66 -13.78
CA GLU A 268 -22.64 -14.06 -14.07
C GLU A 268 -22.97 -14.85 -12.79
N PHE A 269 -24.08 -14.50 -12.12
CA PHE A 269 -24.81 -15.43 -11.23
C PHE A 269 -26.31 -15.21 -11.33
#